data_AF-A0A538N2I2-F1
#
_entry.id   AF-A0A538N2I2-F1
#
_cell.length_a   1.000
_cell.length_b   1.000
_cell.length_c   1.000
_cell.angle_alpha   90.00
_cell.angle_beta   90.00
_cell.angle_gamma   90.00
#
_symmetry.space_group_name_H-M   'P 1'
#
loop_
_entity.id
_entity.type
_entity.pdbx_description
1 polymer ?
#
loop_
_entity_poly.entity_id
_entity_poly.type
_entity_poly.pdbx_seq_one_letter_code
_entity_poly.pdbx_strand_id
1 'polypeptide(L)'
;MSFQVEPQALRTYAKQLSDDHRAADLAKRYVHQYGDFSMHEQGLMGMIAPGHRNLVHALDALLSHLGELTDACGTAMNQVAANYERTDTRAAGALDATFPQVPRPVPSD
;
A
#
# COMPACT_ATOMS: atom_id res chain seq x y z
N MET A 1 16.42 -25.28 -2.29
CA MET A 1 15.37 -24.31 -1.91
C MET A 1 15.08 -23.47 -3.14
N SER A 2 13.91 -23.61 -3.77
CA SER A 2 13.48 -22.66 -4.80
C SER A 2 12.70 -21.54 -4.11
N PHE A 3 13.07 -20.29 -4.40
CA PHE A 3 12.28 -19.13 -3.99
C PHE A 3 11.06 -19.05 -4.92
N GLN A 4 9.87 -19.29 -4.38
CA GLN A 4 8.60 -19.15 -5.12
C GLN A 4 7.92 -17.87 -4.67
N VAL A 5 7.60 -17.00 -5.63
CA VAL A 5 6.84 -15.78 -5.39
C VAL A 5 5.49 -15.92 -6.07
N GLU A 6 4.44 -15.67 -5.31
CA GLU A 6 3.07 -15.60 -5.84
C GLU A 6 2.69 -14.12 -6.06
N PRO A 7 2.60 -13.64 -7.31
CA PRO A 7 2.29 -12.24 -7.59
C PRO A 7 0.95 -11.78 -6.99
N GLN A 8 -0.03 -12.69 -6.94
CA GLN A 8 -1.35 -12.40 -6.39
C GLN A 8 -1.33 -12.17 -4.87
N ALA A 9 -0.47 -12.89 -4.14
CA ALA A 9 -0.25 -12.64 -2.72
C ALA A 9 0.35 -11.25 -2.49
N LEU A 10 1.32 -10.84 -3.32
CA LEU A 10 1.92 -9.49 -3.26
C LEU A 10 0.88 -8.39 -3.52
N ARG A 11 -0.01 -8.58 -4.51
CA ARG A 11 -1.11 -7.64 -4.80
C ARG A 11 -2.12 -7.56 -3.66
N THR A 12 -2.40 -8.68 -3.01
CA THR A 12 -3.31 -8.74 -1.86
C THR A 12 -2.71 -7.96 -0.69
N TYR A 13 -1.42 -8.13 -0.42
CA TYR A 13 -0.72 -7.37 0.61
C TYR A 13 -0.62 -5.87 0.26
N ALA A 14 -0.36 -5.53 -1.00
CA ALA A 14 -0.39 -4.14 -1.46
C ALA A 14 -1.76 -3.47 -1.25
N LYS A 15 -2.86 -4.23 -1.40
CA LYS A 15 -4.21 -3.76 -1.08
C LYS A 15 -4.37 -3.48 0.42
N GLN A 16 -3.88 -4.36 1.28
CA GLN A 16 -3.89 -4.15 2.73
C GLN A 16 -3.14 -2.86 3.11
N LEU A 17 -1.97 -2.62 2.51
CA LEU A 17 -1.21 -1.38 2.72
C LEU A 17 -1.99 -0.14 2.27
N SER A 18 -2.77 -0.23 1.19
CA SER A 18 -3.65 0.88 0.76
C SER A 18 -4.77 1.14 1.76
N ASP A 19 -5.33 0.09 2.38
CA ASP A 19 -6.34 0.24 3.42
C ASP A 19 -5.74 0.84 4.71
N ASP A 20 -4.51 0.44 5.06
CA ASP A 20 -3.76 1.01 6.20
C ASP A 20 -3.40 2.49 5.96
N HIS A 21 -3.03 2.86 4.73
CA HIS A 21 -2.83 4.25 4.33
C HIS A 21 -4.10 5.09 4.58
N ARG A 22 -5.27 4.59 4.14
CA ARG A 22 -6.55 5.28 4.39
C ARG A 22 -6.86 5.41 5.88
N ALA A 23 -6.53 4.39 6.67
CA ALA A 23 -6.72 4.43 8.12
C ALA A 23 -5.83 5.51 8.77
N ALA A 24 -4.57 5.64 8.36
CA ALA A 24 -3.68 6.70 8.80
C ALA A 24 -4.22 8.09 8.43
N ASP A 25 -4.77 8.22 7.22
CA ASP A 25 -5.36 9.46 6.71
C ASP A 25 -6.61 9.88 7.50
N LEU A 26 -7.47 8.91 7.84
CA LEU A 26 -8.64 9.15 8.69
C LEU A 26 -8.24 9.52 10.12
N ALA A 27 -7.27 8.82 10.70
CA ALA A 27 -6.74 9.13 12.02
C ALA A 27 -6.16 10.55 12.06
N LYS A 28 -5.44 10.97 11.01
CA LYS A 28 -4.90 12.32 10.89
C LYS A 28 -6.03 13.35 10.87
N ARG A 29 -7.07 13.16 10.06
CA ARG A 29 -8.23 14.06 10.04
C ARG A 29 -8.92 14.15 11.39
N TYR A 30 -9.05 13.02 12.10
CA TYR A 30 -9.62 13.00 13.44
C TYR A 30 -8.78 13.82 14.43
N VAL A 31 -7.45 13.65 14.41
CA VAL A 31 -6.54 14.44 15.24
C VAL A 31 -6.62 15.92 14.92
N HIS A 32 -6.71 16.32 13.65
CA HIS A 32 -6.90 17.72 13.28
C HIS A 32 -8.26 18.28 13.71
N GLN A 33 -9.31 17.47 13.66
CA GLN A 33 -10.66 17.91 13.99
C GLN A 33 -10.92 18.02 15.50
N TYR A 34 -10.34 17.10 16.28
CA TYR A 34 -10.65 16.95 17.71
C TYR A 34 -9.43 17.10 18.63
N GLY A 35 -8.23 17.21 18.06
CA GLY A 35 -6.99 17.30 18.81
C GLY A 35 -6.67 18.69 19.31
N ASP A 36 -7.33 19.76 18.85
CA ASP A 36 -7.09 21.11 19.37
C ASP A 36 -7.99 21.46 20.56
N PHE A 37 -7.41 22.13 21.56
CA PHE A 37 -8.18 22.74 22.63
C PHE A 37 -8.93 23.97 22.10
N SER A 38 -10.19 24.12 22.51
CA SER A 38 -10.94 25.35 22.28
C SER A 38 -10.27 26.55 22.97
N MET A 39 -10.55 27.77 22.51
CA MET A 39 -9.99 29.00 23.11
C MET A 39 -10.24 29.11 24.62
N HIS A 40 -11.39 28.61 25.11
CA HIS A 40 -11.70 28.60 26.54
C HIS A 40 -10.86 27.57 27.32
N GLU A 41 -10.62 26.39 26.74
CA GLU A 41 -9.80 25.34 27.37
C GLU A 41 -8.32 25.70 27.41
N GLN A 42 -7.81 26.41 26.40
CA GLN A 42 -6.43 26.92 26.40
C GLN A 42 -6.17 27.91 27.54
N GLY A 43 -7.17 28.72 27.92
CA GLY A 43 -7.08 29.65 29.04
C GLY A 43 -7.04 28.96 30.40
N LEU A 44 -7.80 27.87 30.56
CA LEU A 44 -7.84 27.07 31.80
C LEU A 44 -6.63 26.12 31.91
N MET A 45 -6.16 25.56 30.79
CA MET A 45 -5.08 24.58 30.69
C MET A 45 -3.75 25.20 30.21
N GLY A 46 -3.54 26.50 30.39
CA GLY A 46 -2.42 27.25 29.81
C GLY A 46 -1.02 26.68 30.08
N MET A 47 -0.86 25.93 31.17
CA MET A 47 0.41 25.25 31.51
C MET A 47 0.66 23.97 30.67
N ILE A 48 -0.39 23.27 30.23
CA ILE A 48 -0.32 22.01 29.48
C ILE A 48 -0.44 22.24 27.97
N ALA A 49 -1.08 23.34 27.55
CA ALA A 49 -1.31 23.68 26.15
C ALA A 49 -0.07 23.61 25.23
N PRO A 50 1.15 24.01 25.63
CA PRO A 50 2.35 23.86 24.79
C PRO A 50 2.72 22.39 24.56
N GLY A 51 2.70 21.56 25.61
CA GLY A 51 3.02 20.13 25.52
C GLY A 51 2.01 19.38 24.66
N HIS A 52 0.73 19.74 24.77
CA HIS A 52 -0.33 19.18 23.96
C HIS A 52 -0.17 19.49 22.46
N ARG A 53 0.15 20.74 22.11
CA ARG A 53 0.45 21.11 20.70
C ARG A 53 1.62 20.33 20.14
N ASN A 54 2.68 20.15 20.92
CA ASN A 54 3.83 19.33 20.50
C ASN A 54 3.44 17.87 20.25
N LEU A 55 2.58 17.30 21.11
CA LEU A 55 2.07 15.95 20.94
C LEU A 55 1.22 15.83 19.66
N VAL A 56 0.29 16.74 19.43
CA VAL A 56 -0.56 16.76 18.23
C VAL A 56 0.30 16.88 16.97
N HIS A 57 1.31 17.76 16.97
CA HIS A 57 2.25 17.88 15.86
C HIS A 57 3.07 16.61 15.63
N ALA A 58 3.56 15.96 16.70
CA ALA A 58 4.29 14.70 16.58
C ALA A 58 3.41 13.58 16.04
N LEU A 59 2.14 13.53 16.46
CA LEU A 59 1.16 12.57 15.98
C LEU A 59 0.82 12.79 14.50
N ASP A 60 0.65 14.04 14.09
CA ASP A 60 0.44 14.40 12.69
C ASP A 60 1.63 13.98 11.80
N ALA A 61 2.86 14.24 12.26
CA ALA A 61 4.07 13.84 11.55
C ALA A 61 4.18 12.32 11.42
N LEU A 62 3.90 11.58 12.51
CA LEU A 62 3.92 10.12 12.51
C LEU A 62 2.89 9.53 11.55
N LEU A 63 1.66 10.04 11.57
CA LEU A 63 0.59 9.54 10.69
C LEU A 63 0.88 9.86 9.22
N SER A 64 1.47 11.02 8.93
CA SER A 64 1.91 11.38 7.59
C SER A 64 3.00 10.43 7.10
N HIS A 65 4.01 10.16 7.94
CA HIS A 65 5.08 9.23 7.60
C HIS A 65 4.57 7.80 7.38
N LEU A 66 3.63 7.34 8.21
CA LEU A 66 3.00 6.03 8.03
C LEU A 66 2.25 5.94 6.69
N GLY A 67 1.52 7.00 6.32
CA GLY A 67 0.85 7.11 5.02
C GLY A 67 1.84 7.02 3.85
N GLU A 68 2.93 7.76 3.90
CA GLU A 68 3.98 7.72 2.86
C GLU A 68 4.65 6.33 2.77
N LEU A 69 4.97 5.71 3.91
CA LEU A 69 5.61 4.41 3.96
C LEU A 69 4.72 3.30 3.39
N THR A 70 3.44 3.29 3.78
CA THR A 70 2.46 2.31 3.29
C THR A 70 2.21 2.44 1.79
N ASP A 71 2.10 3.67 1.28
CA ASP A 71 1.95 3.93 -0.15
C ASP A 71 3.19 3.51 -0.96
N ALA A 72 4.38 3.86 -0.49
CA ALA A 72 5.65 3.47 -1.13
C ALA A 72 5.80 1.94 -1.17
N CYS A 73 5.52 1.26 -0.04
CA CYS A 73 5.55 -0.20 0.04
C CYS A 73 4.51 -0.84 -0.89
N GLY A 74 3.28 -0.32 -0.90
CA GLY A 74 2.21 -0.82 -1.78
C GLY A 74 2.58 -0.69 -3.27
N THR A 75 3.16 0.44 -3.64
CA THR A 75 3.67 0.69 -4.99
C THR A 75 4.79 -0.30 -5.36
N ALA A 76 5.76 -0.49 -4.47
CA ALA A 76 6.86 -1.44 -4.70
C ALA A 76 6.35 -2.88 -4.84
N MET A 77 5.42 -3.32 -3.98
CA MET A 77 4.81 -4.65 -4.06
C MET A 77 4.11 -4.88 -5.41
N ASN A 78 3.35 -3.89 -5.89
CA ASN A 78 2.70 -3.96 -7.22
C ASN A 78 3.70 -4.05 -8.36
N GLN A 79 4.80 -3.29 -8.30
CA GLN A 79 5.86 -3.34 -9.30
C GLN A 79 6.56 -4.70 -9.32
N VAL A 80 6.86 -5.26 -8.14
CA VAL A 80 7.47 -6.59 -8.02
C VAL A 80 6.53 -7.67 -8.56
N ALA A 81 5.24 -7.63 -8.20
CA ALA A 81 4.24 -8.55 -8.75
C ALA A 81 4.19 -8.53 -10.29
N ALA A 82 4.15 -7.33 -10.88
CA ALA A 82 4.14 -7.15 -12.33
C ALA A 82 5.42 -7.68 -13.00
N ASN A 83 6.57 -7.59 -12.34
CA ASN A 83 7.83 -8.12 -12.85
C ASN A 83 7.85 -9.66 -12.84
N TYR A 84 7.31 -10.29 -11.80
CA TYR A 84 7.17 -11.75 -11.77
C TYR A 84 6.19 -12.25 -12.82
N GLU A 85 5.00 -11.67 -12.93
CA GLU A 85 4.01 -12.02 -13.97
C GLU A 85 4.59 -11.91 -15.38
N ARG A 86 5.37 -10.85 -15.65
CA ARG A 86 6.04 -10.67 -16.94
C ARG A 86 7.09 -11.76 -17.19
N THR A 87 7.82 -12.16 -16.16
CA THR A 87 8.83 -13.21 -16.25
C THR A 87 8.18 -14.56 -16.49
N ASP A 88 7.10 -14.88 -15.77
CA ASP A 88 6.34 -16.12 -15.93
C ASP A 88 5.72 -16.20 -17.33
N THR A 89 5.13 -15.11 -17.82
CA THR A 89 4.56 -15.04 -19.18
C THR A 89 5.64 -15.27 -20.25
N ARG A 90 6.82 -14.70 -20.07
CA ARG A 90 7.96 -14.91 -21.00
C ARG A 90 8.45 -16.35 -20.96
N ALA A 91 8.56 -16.94 -19.77
CA ALA A 91 8.99 -18.32 -19.61
C ALA A 91 7.96 -19.28 -20.23
N ALA A 92 6.67 -19.05 -20.00
CA ALA A 92 5.58 -19.80 -20.63
C ALA A 92 5.62 -19.70 -22.15
N GLY A 93 5.76 -18.48 -22.70
CA GLY A 93 5.86 -18.30 -24.16
C GLY A 93 7.10 -18.96 -24.78
N ALA A 94 8.23 -18.97 -24.07
CA ALA A 94 9.42 -19.69 -24.50
C ALA A 94 9.21 -21.20 -24.50
N LEU A 95 8.51 -21.74 -23.49
CA LEU A 95 8.13 -23.15 -23.43
C LEU A 95 7.15 -23.51 -24.55
N ASP A 96 6.11 -22.70 -24.78
CA ASP A 96 5.15 -22.88 -25.86
C ASP A 96 5.84 -22.94 -27.23
N ALA A 97 6.87 -22.12 -27.44
CA ALA A 97 7.67 -22.13 -28.66
C ALA A 97 8.50 -23.41 -28.87
N THR A 98 8.73 -24.21 -27.83
CA THR A 98 9.39 -25.52 -27.95
C THR A 98 8.45 -26.64 -28.38
N PHE A 99 7.14 -26.45 -28.28
CA PHE A 99 6.18 -27.47 -28.71
C PHE A 99 6.04 -27.47 -30.24
N PRO A 100 5.95 -28.65 -30.87
CA PRO A 100 5.75 -28.75 -32.31
C PRO A 100 4.39 -28.15 -32.71
N GLN A 101 4.34 -27.47 -33.85
CA GLN A 101 3.10 -26.91 -34.36
C GLN A 101 2.11 -28.03 -34.70
N VAL A 102 1.04 -28.15 -33.92
CA VAL A 102 -0.06 -29.07 -34.23
C VAL A 102 -1.00 -28.37 -35.21
N PRO A 103 -1.26 -28.92 -36.41
CA PRO A 103 -2.23 -28.36 -37.34
C PRO A 103 -3.60 -28.30 -36.67
N ARG A 104 -4.20 -27.11 -36.60
CA ARG A 104 -5.55 -26.95 -36.06
C ARG A 104 -6.53 -27.62 -37.04
N PRO A 105 -7.40 -28.56 -36.59
CA PRO A 105 -8.34 -29.20 -37.49
C PRO A 105 -9.26 -28.14 -38.10
N VAL A 106 -9.28 -28.07 -39.43
CA VAL A 106 -10.26 -27.27 -40.18
C VAL A 106 -11.63 -27.92 -39.98
N PRO A 107 -12.68 -27.16 -39.61
CA PRO A 107 -14.03 -27.70 -39.57
C PRO A 107 -14.41 -28.14 -40.98
N SER A 108 -14.86 -29.38 -41.12
CA SER A 108 -15.48 -29.87 -42.36
C SER A 108 -16.86 -29.20 -42.49
N ASP A 109 -17.11 -28.54 -43.62
CA ASP A 109 -18.41 -27.96 -44.00
C ASP A 109 -19.53 -29.01 -44.06
#